data_AF-A0A6P1YCN8-F1
#
_entry.id   AF-A0A6P1YCN8-F1
#
_cell.length_a   1.000
_cell.length_b   1.000
_cell.length_c   1.000
_cell.angle_alpha   90.00
_cell.angle_beta   90.00
_cell.angle_gamma   90.00
#
_symmetry.space_group_name_H-M   'P 1'
#
loop_
_entity.id
_entity.type
_entity.pdbx_description
1 polymer ?
#
loop_
_entity_poly.entity_id
_entity_poly.type
_entity_poly.pdbx_seq_one_letter_code
_entity_poly.pdbx_strand_id
1 'polypeptide(L)'
;MKRKLLLILILIISFGIFGCEKENIEERNIKQVIKQYFDLKYSSYVEGEYKDISHLLDMTVEGNQYEVEFLKYEIDAMNYQKDYSFEKYPLNIYFNKIDINGNKAEVYINVEDDGVKGHIYPVFLGWGQHEIIMIKKEGKWIIQNDLYTDLLGHKSNKKLKDVEDLRRDYKKRLDKFNE
;
A
#
# COMPACT_ATOMS: atom_id res chain seq x y z
N MET A 1 47.39 -34.34 17.88
CA MET A 1 46.30 -33.40 18.25
C MET A 1 46.31 -32.08 17.47
N LYS A 2 47.45 -31.41 17.25
CA LYS A 2 47.52 -30.09 16.59
C LYS A 2 46.92 -30.00 15.17
N ARG A 3 47.04 -31.06 14.34
CA ARG A 3 46.47 -31.10 12.97
C ARG A 3 44.94 -31.22 12.93
N LYS A 4 44.31 -31.85 13.92
CA LYS A 4 42.83 -31.97 13.98
C LYS A 4 42.16 -30.67 14.43
N LEU A 5 42.83 -29.90 15.30
CA LEU A 5 42.34 -28.58 15.72
C LEU A 5 42.35 -27.55 14.58
N LEU A 6 43.37 -27.61 13.70
CA LEU A 6 43.51 -26.70 12.57
C LEU A 6 42.39 -26.89 11.53
N LEU A 7 41.97 -28.14 11.29
CA LEU A 7 40.88 -28.46 10.36
C LEU A 7 39.52 -28.00 10.87
N ILE A 8 39.29 -28.05 12.19
CA ILE A 8 38.06 -27.54 12.80
C ILE A 8 37.99 -26.01 12.71
N LEU A 9 39.12 -25.31 12.88
CA LEU A 9 39.16 -23.85 12.77
C LEU A 9 38.85 -23.36 11.33
N ILE A 10 39.34 -24.08 10.31
CA ILE A 10 39.06 -23.75 8.90
C ILE A 10 37.58 -23.99 8.56
N LEU A 11 36.97 -25.03 9.13
CA LEU A 11 35.53 -25.32 8.93
C LEU A 11 34.61 -24.26 9.55
N ILE A 12 35.00 -23.68 10.69
CA ILE A 12 34.22 -22.63 11.36
C ILE A 12 34.30 -21.30 10.57
N ILE A 13 35.45 -21.00 9.95
CA ILE A 13 35.60 -19.80 9.11
C ILE A 13 34.83 -19.95 7.78
N SER A 14 34.72 -21.16 7.22
CA SER A 14 33.94 -21.40 5.99
C SER A 14 32.42 -21.33 6.17
N PHE A 15 31.91 -21.45 7.41
CA PHE A 15 30.47 -21.33 7.69
C PHE A 15 30.01 -19.91 8.04
N GLY A 16 30.93 -18.94 8.10
CA GLY A 16 30.62 -17.54 8.43
C GLY A 16 30.08 -16.69 7.27
N ILE A 17 29.97 -17.26 6.06
CA ILE A 17 29.40 -16.57 4.89
C ILE A 17 28.03 -17.19 4.57
N PHE A 18 27.16 -17.32 5.58
CA PHE A 18 25.73 -17.23 5.28
C PHE A 18 25.49 -15.76 4.94
N GLY A 19 25.35 -15.49 3.64
CA GLY A 19 25.07 -14.17 3.10
C GLY A 19 23.83 -13.60 3.77
N CYS A 20 24.05 -12.72 4.74
CA CYS A 20 23.06 -11.71 5.09
C CYS A 20 23.07 -10.76 3.88
N GLU A 21 22.22 -11.01 2.89
CA GLU A 21 21.96 -10.04 1.83
C GLU A 21 21.56 -8.74 2.53
N LYS A 22 22.49 -7.80 2.56
CA LYS A 22 22.27 -6.50 3.16
C LYS A 22 21.25 -5.81 2.25
N GLU A 23 19.99 -5.88 2.65
CA GLU A 23 18.87 -5.26 1.93
C GLU A 23 19.29 -3.86 1.46
N ASN A 24 19.18 -3.63 0.16
CA ASN A 24 19.57 -2.38 -0.47
C ASN A 24 18.79 -1.24 0.19
N ILE A 25 19.47 -0.14 0.52
CA ILE A 25 18.82 1.01 1.15
C ILE A 25 17.67 1.58 0.30
N GLU A 26 17.79 1.50 -1.02
CA GLU A 26 16.74 1.91 -1.95
C GLU A 26 15.52 1.00 -1.84
N GLU A 27 15.71 -0.32 -1.78
CA GLU A 27 14.61 -1.27 -1.58
C GLU A 27 13.90 -1.05 -0.23
N ARG A 28 14.67 -0.81 0.84
CA ARG A 28 14.09 -0.51 2.15
C ARG A 28 13.22 0.74 2.11
N ASN A 29 13.72 1.80 1.47
CA ASN A 29 12.98 3.06 1.35
C ASN A 29 11.69 2.87 0.53
N ILE A 30 11.76 2.11 -0.58
CA ILE A 30 10.60 1.72 -1.40
C ILE A 30 9.56 0.97 -0.55
N LYS A 31 10.00 -0.08 0.16
CA LYS A 31 9.11 -0.88 1.03
C LYS A 31 8.46 -0.02 2.11
N GLN A 32 9.20 0.92 2.69
CA GLN A 32 8.69 1.83 3.71
C GLN A 32 7.59 2.75 3.16
N VAL A 33 7.81 3.37 1.99
CA VAL A 33 6.81 4.24 1.35
C VAL A 33 5.53 3.47 1.03
N ILE A 34 5.65 2.28 0.44
CA ILE A 34 4.50 1.43 0.11
C ILE A 34 3.75 1.01 1.37
N LYS A 35 4.45 0.54 2.41
CA LYS A 35 3.81 0.19 3.69
C LYS A 35 3.09 1.38 4.31
N GLN A 36 3.71 2.55 4.31
CA GLN A 36 3.10 3.77 4.84
C GLN A 36 1.86 4.18 4.04
N TYR A 37 1.87 4.01 2.72
CA TYR A 37 0.71 4.28 1.86
C TYR A 37 -0.51 3.44 2.25
N PHE A 38 -0.35 2.12 2.36
CA PHE A 38 -1.43 1.23 2.77
C PHE A 38 -1.85 1.45 4.25
N ASP A 39 -0.89 1.72 5.13
CA ASP A 39 -1.17 1.95 6.55
C ASP A 39 -1.99 3.22 6.78
N LEU A 40 -1.66 4.32 6.11
CA LEU A 40 -2.42 5.57 6.21
C LEU A 40 -3.82 5.42 5.60
N LYS A 41 -3.93 4.74 4.46
CA LYS A 41 -5.24 4.39 3.88
C LYS A 41 -6.07 3.63 4.90
N TYR A 42 -5.57 2.49 5.41
CA TYR A 42 -6.31 1.64 6.34
C TYR A 42 -6.69 2.39 7.62
N SER A 43 -5.73 3.11 8.22
CA SER A 43 -5.97 3.87 9.45
C SER A 43 -7.04 4.93 9.26
N SER A 44 -7.12 5.55 8.07
CA SER A 44 -8.15 6.55 7.80
C SER A 44 -9.56 5.99 8.00
N TYR A 45 -9.78 4.75 7.58
CA TYR A 45 -11.08 4.09 7.67
C TYR A 45 -11.39 3.53 9.04
N VAL A 46 -10.39 2.97 9.72
CA VAL A 46 -10.53 2.49 11.10
C VAL A 46 -10.89 3.64 12.03
N GLU A 47 -10.24 4.78 11.86
CA GLU A 47 -10.41 5.95 12.73
C GLU A 47 -11.53 6.89 12.26
N GLY A 48 -12.07 6.70 11.05
CA GLY A 48 -13.04 7.62 10.45
C GLY A 48 -12.46 9.02 10.20
N GLU A 49 -11.16 9.15 10.01
CA GLU A 49 -10.47 10.43 9.80
C GLU A 49 -9.51 10.33 8.62
N TYR A 50 -9.62 11.24 7.65
CA TYR A 50 -8.68 11.28 6.54
C TYR A 50 -7.24 11.51 7.03
N LYS A 51 -6.34 10.56 6.74
CA LYS A 51 -4.90 10.72 6.90
C LYS A 51 -4.27 11.03 5.55
N ASP A 52 -3.47 12.09 5.49
CA ASP A 52 -2.95 12.58 4.22
C ASP A 52 -1.93 11.64 3.57
N ILE A 53 -2.27 11.10 2.40
CA ILE A 53 -1.41 10.23 1.58
C ILE A 53 -0.73 10.97 0.42
N SER A 54 -1.09 12.23 0.16
CA SER A 54 -0.64 12.96 -1.04
C SER A 54 0.87 13.10 -1.15
N HIS A 55 1.56 13.17 -0.02
CA HIS A 55 3.03 13.25 0.05
C HIS A 55 3.76 11.96 -0.39
N LEU A 56 3.05 10.84 -0.49
CA LEU A 56 3.57 9.55 -0.95
C LEU A 56 3.30 9.32 -2.44
N LEU A 57 2.50 10.19 -3.08
CA LEU A 57 2.02 10.02 -4.44
C LEU A 57 2.59 11.08 -5.38
N ASP A 58 2.76 10.72 -6.65
CA ASP A 58 2.96 11.70 -7.71
C ASP A 58 1.63 12.38 -8.04
N MET A 59 1.37 13.50 -7.37
CA MET A 59 0.15 14.28 -7.56
C MET A 59 0.04 14.95 -8.94
N THR A 60 1.02 14.80 -9.83
CA THR A 60 0.85 15.18 -11.25
C THR A 60 0.05 14.16 -12.06
N VAL A 61 -0.16 12.95 -11.52
CA VAL A 61 -0.93 11.88 -12.13
C VAL A 61 -2.40 11.97 -11.69
N GLU A 62 -3.32 12.01 -12.65
CA GLU A 62 -4.77 12.14 -12.38
C GLU A 62 -5.31 11.02 -11.48
N GLY A 63 -4.86 9.78 -11.70
CA GLY A 63 -5.27 8.62 -10.88
C GLY A 63 -4.89 8.76 -9.40
N ASN A 64 -3.78 9.44 -9.09
CA ASN A 64 -3.37 9.68 -7.70
C ASN A 64 -4.20 10.80 -7.06
N GLN A 65 -4.55 11.83 -7.83
CA GLN A 65 -5.49 12.87 -7.38
C GLN A 65 -6.86 12.27 -7.10
N TYR A 66 -7.33 11.37 -7.98
CA TYR A 66 -8.54 10.59 -7.77
C TYR A 66 -8.48 9.81 -6.46
N GLU A 67 -7.40 9.07 -6.21
CA GLU A 67 -7.25 8.23 -5.02
C GLU A 67 -7.37 9.04 -3.71
N VAL A 68 -6.72 10.21 -3.67
CA VAL A 68 -6.82 11.14 -2.53
C VAL A 68 -8.24 11.64 -2.33
N GLU A 69 -8.91 12.08 -3.40
CA GLU A 69 -10.25 12.65 -3.31
C GLU A 69 -11.32 11.60 -3.02
N PHE A 70 -11.13 10.38 -3.53
CA PHE A 70 -11.97 9.22 -3.26
C PHE A 70 -11.87 8.81 -1.78
N LEU A 71 -10.65 8.72 -1.23
CA LEU A 71 -10.45 8.43 0.19
C LEU A 71 -11.18 9.43 1.10
N LYS A 72 -11.03 10.74 0.84
CA LYS A 72 -11.76 11.77 1.59
C LYS A 72 -13.28 11.58 1.52
N TYR A 73 -13.79 11.33 0.30
CA TYR A 73 -15.21 11.12 0.07
C TYR A 73 -15.76 9.92 0.84
N GLU A 74 -15.07 8.78 0.80
CA GLU A 74 -15.52 7.57 1.51
C GLU A 74 -15.55 7.78 3.02
N ILE A 75 -14.55 8.44 3.60
CA ILE A 75 -14.54 8.78 5.03
C ILE A 75 -15.70 9.71 5.40
N ASP A 76 -15.95 10.75 4.61
CA ASP A 76 -17.09 11.66 4.84
C ASP A 76 -18.44 10.93 4.75
N ALA A 77 -18.58 10.01 3.78
CA ALA A 77 -19.78 9.21 3.60
C ALA A 77 -20.01 8.23 4.76
N MET A 78 -18.97 7.55 5.23
CA MET A 78 -19.03 6.65 6.39
C MET A 78 -19.42 7.40 7.67
N ASN A 79 -18.77 8.54 7.94
CA ASN A 79 -19.05 9.35 9.12
C ASN A 79 -20.49 9.86 9.16
N TYR A 80 -21.05 10.23 8.00
CA TYR A 80 -22.44 10.65 7.92
C TYR A 80 -23.41 9.52 8.23
N GLN A 81 -23.18 8.33 7.68
CA GLN A 81 -24.04 7.17 7.92
C GLN A 81 -23.95 6.65 9.36
N LYS A 82 -22.98 7.13 10.16
CA LYS A 82 -22.60 6.58 11.48
C LYS A 82 -22.31 5.09 11.39
N ASP A 83 -21.87 4.66 10.22
CA ASP A 83 -21.78 3.26 9.86
C ASP A 83 -20.37 2.78 10.18
N TYR A 84 -20.32 1.81 11.10
CA TYR A 84 -19.17 0.96 11.43
C TYR A 84 -18.01 1.60 12.23
N SER A 85 -17.62 0.90 13.30
CA SER A 85 -16.26 0.95 13.83
C SER A 85 -15.52 -0.29 13.31
N PHE A 86 -14.48 -0.10 12.51
CA PHE A 86 -13.60 -1.21 12.14
C PHE A 86 -12.53 -1.34 13.20
N GLU A 87 -12.25 -2.56 13.64
CA GLU A 87 -11.02 -2.84 14.37
C GLU A 87 -9.87 -2.94 13.35
N LYS A 88 -8.69 -2.42 13.71
CA LYS A 88 -7.51 -2.54 12.86
C LYS A 88 -6.86 -3.89 13.09
N TYR A 89 -7.00 -4.77 12.12
CA TYR A 89 -6.33 -6.07 12.11
C TYR A 89 -5.01 -5.99 11.32
N PRO A 90 -4.08 -6.95 11.50
CA PRO A 90 -2.87 -7.00 10.70
C PRO A 90 -3.18 -7.07 9.20
N LEU A 91 -2.49 -6.23 8.41
CA LEU A 91 -2.51 -6.26 6.95
C LEU A 91 -1.17 -6.78 6.45
N ASN A 92 -1.19 -7.83 5.63
CA ASN A 92 0.03 -8.45 5.12
C ASN A 92 0.36 -7.89 3.73
N ILE A 93 1.59 -7.37 3.58
CA ILE A 93 2.12 -6.86 2.31
C ILE A 93 3.35 -7.67 1.95
N TYR A 94 3.20 -8.57 0.97
CA TYR A 94 4.26 -9.43 0.47
C TYR A 94 4.94 -8.78 -0.74
N PHE A 95 6.24 -8.50 -0.62
CA PHE A 95 7.04 -7.96 -1.72
C PHE A 95 7.60 -9.09 -2.57
N ASN A 96 6.98 -9.33 -3.72
CA ASN A 96 7.33 -10.42 -4.61
C ASN A 96 8.55 -10.08 -5.48
N LYS A 97 8.63 -8.82 -5.95
CA LYS A 97 9.72 -8.34 -6.80
C LYS A 97 9.89 -6.83 -6.65
N ILE A 98 11.15 -6.36 -6.65
CA ILE A 98 11.50 -4.93 -6.69
C ILE A 98 12.59 -4.76 -7.74
N ASP A 99 12.27 -4.13 -8.87
CA ASP A 99 13.24 -3.81 -9.93
C ASP A 99 13.54 -2.32 -9.91
N ILE A 100 14.77 -1.94 -9.54
CA ILE A 100 15.20 -0.54 -9.46
C ILE A 100 16.09 -0.20 -10.66
N ASN A 101 15.70 0.82 -11.42
CA ASN A 101 16.46 1.34 -12.55
C ASN A 101 16.61 2.88 -12.43
N GLY A 102 17.71 3.29 -11.81
CA GLY A 102 18.01 4.70 -11.56
C GLY A 102 16.94 5.36 -10.68
N ASN A 103 16.21 6.32 -11.24
CA ASN A 103 15.15 7.07 -10.55
C ASN A 103 13.75 6.48 -10.75
N LYS A 104 13.65 5.23 -11.23
CA LYS A 104 12.39 4.49 -11.38
C LYS A 104 12.48 3.14 -10.71
N ALA A 105 11.36 2.65 -10.19
CA ALA A 105 11.25 1.29 -9.71
C ALA A 105 9.89 0.68 -10.07
N GLU A 106 9.90 -0.60 -10.39
CA GLU A 106 8.70 -1.42 -10.56
C GLU A 106 8.63 -2.41 -9.40
N VAL A 107 7.52 -2.40 -8.67
CA VAL A 107 7.36 -3.14 -7.43
C VAL A 107 6.11 -3.99 -7.50
N TYR A 108 6.28 -5.30 -7.37
CA TYR A 108 5.19 -6.25 -7.43
C TYR A 108 4.91 -6.74 -6.02
N ILE A 109 3.68 -6.51 -5.54
CA ILE A 109 3.25 -6.92 -4.20
C ILE A 109 1.95 -7.71 -4.23
N ASN A 110 1.73 -8.50 -3.18
CA ASN A 110 0.41 -8.98 -2.80
C ASN A 110 -0.03 -8.31 -1.51
N VAL A 111 -1.29 -7.88 -1.47
CA VAL A 111 -1.96 -7.38 -0.26
C VAL A 111 -3.00 -8.41 0.16
N GLU A 112 -2.84 -8.94 1.37
CA GLU A 112 -3.63 -10.05 1.91
C GLU A 112 -4.07 -9.73 3.35
N ASP A 113 -5.19 -10.32 3.77
CA ASP A 113 -5.66 -10.29 5.15
C ASP A 113 -4.77 -11.16 6.06
N ASP A 114 -5.10 -11.23 7.35
CA ASP A 114 -4.38 -12.09 8.30
C ASP A 114 -4.86 -13.55 8.32
N GLY A 115 -5.82 -13.91 7.46
CA GLY A 115 -6.43 -15.24 7.39
C GLY A 115 -7.32 -15.60 8.59
N VAL A 116 -7.59 -14.67 9.51
CA VAL A 116 -8.41 -14.92 10.70
C VAL A 116 -9.89 -14.76 10.38
N LYS A 117 -10.65 -15.85 10.54
CA LYS A 117 -12.09 -15.87 10.27
C LYS A 117 -12.82 -14.87 11.18
N GLY A 118 -13.57 -13.97 10.56
CA GLY A 118 -14.41 -12.98 11.26
C GLY A 118 -13.77 -11.60 11.37
N HIS A 119 -12.49 -11.46 11.04
CA HIS A 119 -11.89 -10.14 10.82
C HIS A 119 -12.47 -9.54 9.54
N ILE A 120 -13.05 -8.34 9.64
CA ILE A 120 -13.64 -7.62 8.52
C ILE A 120 -12.70 -6.49 8.15
N TYR A 121 -12.26 -6.55 6.90
CA TYR A 121 -11.37 -5.53 6.36
C TYR A 121 -12.07 -4.69 5.30
N PRO A 122 -11.67 -3.42 5.15
CA PRO A 122 -12.27 -2.58 4.14
C PRO A 122 -11.90 -2.99 2.69
N VAL A 123 -12.89 -3.06 1.81
CA VAL A 123 -12.74 -3.57 0.42
C VAL A 123 -11.81 -2.70 -0.44
N PHE A 124 -11.79 -1.38 -0.19
CA PHE A 124 -10.98 -0.41 -0.94
C PHE A 124 -9.49 -0.42 -0.57
N LEU A 125 -9.05 -1.31 0.33
CA LEU A 125 -7.62 -1.57 0.52
C LEU A 125 -6.97 -2.18 -0.73
N GLY A 126 -7.77 -2.73 -1.65
CA GLY A 126 -7.28 -3.33 -2.90
C GLY A 126 -6.69 -4.70 -2.64
N TRP A 127 -7.52 -5.71 -2.43
CA TRP A 127 -7.04 -7.07 -2.22
C TRP A 127 -6.44 -7.66 -3.50
N GLY A 128 -5.29 -8.32 -3.37
CA GLY A 128 -4.67 -9.06 -4.45
C GLY A 128 -3.35 -8.46 -4.93
N GLN A 129 -3.15 -8.52 -6.25
CA GLN A 129 -1.87 -8.21 -6.88
C GLN A 129 -1.80 -6.74 -7.29
N HIS A 130 -0.69 -6.10 -6.91
CA HIS A 130 -0.37 -4.75 -7.35
C HIS A 130 0.95 -4.73 -8.11
N GLU A 131 0.95 -3.97 -9.20
CA GLU A 131 2.14 -3.47 -9.85
C GLU A 131 2.24 -1.97 -9.53
N ILE A 132 3.16 -1.64 -8.62
CA ILE A 132 3.41 -0.28 -8.16
C ILE A 132 4.61 0.28 -8.92
N ILE A 133 4.35 1.33 -9.69
CA ILE A 133 5.39 2.09 -10.38
C ILE A 133 5.78 3.26 -9.49
N MET A 134 7.06 3.34 -9.14
CA MET A 134 7.61 4.39 -8.29
C MET A 134 8.65 5.22 -9.05
N ILE A 135 8.75 6.48 -8.66
CA ILE A 135 9.76 7.41 -9.18
C ILE A 135 10.47 8.12 -8.03
N LYS A 136 11.73 8.49 -8.26
CA LYS A 136 12.53 9.25 -7.30
C LYS A 136 12.52 10.73 -7.69
N LYS A 137 11.85 11.57 -6.88
CA LYS A 137 11.87 13.04 -6.99
C LYS A 137 12.60 13.62 -5.79
N GLU A 138 13.58 14.48 -6.03
CA GLU A 138 14.35 15.16 -4.97
C GLU A 138 14.93 14.19 -3.91
N GLY A 139 15.39 13.03 -4.37
CA GLY A 139 15.97 12.00 -3.50
C GLY A 139 14.96 11.12 -2.75
N LYS A 140 13.65 11.36 -2.89
CA LYS A 140 12.58 10.59 -2.24
C LYS A 140 11.81 9.75 -3.26
N TRP A 141 11.48 8.51 -2.89
CA TRP A 141 10.59 7.67 -3.65
C TRP A 141 9.14 8.06 -3.42
N ILE A 142 8.36 8.15 -4.48
CA ILE A 142 6.91 8.37 -4.47
C ILE A 142 6.25 7.42 -5.46
N ILE A 143 4.99 7.08 -5.20
CA ILE A 143 4.17 6.21 -6.05
C ILE A 143 3.67 7.01 -7.23
N GLN A 144 4.07 6.62 -8.45
CA GLN A 144 3.56 7.21 -9.67
C GLN A 144 2.24 6.55 -10.07
N ASN A 145 2.19 5.22 -10.04
CA ASN A 145 1.00 4.44 -10.35
C ASN A 145 0.88 3.25 -9.40
N ASP A 146 -0.36 2.91 -9.04
CA ASP A 146 -0.74 1.64 -8.42
C ASP A 146 -1.72 0.92 -9.36
N LEU A 147 -1.20 -0.06 -10.10
CA LEU A 147 -1.99 -0.88 -11.00
C LEU A 147 -2.40 -2.14 -10.25
N TYR A 148 -3.58 -2.10 -9.62
CA TYR A 148 -4.13 -3.27 -8.94
C TYR A 148 -5.08 -4.04 -9.86
N THR A 149 -4.99 -5.36 -9.75
CA THR A 149 -5.97 -6.29 -10.29
C THR A 149 -6.66 -6.94 -9.10
N ASP A 150 -7.98 -6.76 -8.98
CA ASP A 150 -8.72 -7.40 -7.89
C ASP A 150 -8.68 -8.94 -8.02
N LEU A 151 -9.13 -9.64 -6.98
CA LEU A 151 -9.18 -11.10 -6.96
C LEU A 151 -10.08 -11.72 -8.07
N LEU A 152 -10.88 -10.89 -8.76
CA LEU A 152 -11.75 -11.28 -9.86
C LEU A 152 -11.15 -10.94 -11.24
N GLY A 153 -9.97 -10.32 -11.29
CA GLY A 153 -9.28 -9.97 -12.54
C GLY A 153 -9.64 -8.58 -13.10
N HIS A 154 -10.39 -7.75 -12.38
CA HIS A 154 -10.74 -6.41 -12.85
C HIS A 154 -9.58 -5.44 -12.64
N LYS A 155 -9.25 -4.71 -13.70
CA LYS A 155 -8.27 -3.62 -13.67
C LYS A 155 -8.95 -2.29 -13.37
N SER A 156 -8.39 -1.55 -12.43
CA SER A 156 -8.81 -0.18 -12.12
C SER A 156 -8.40 0.80 -13.24
N ASN A 157 -9.35 1.59 -13.75
CA ASN A 157 -9.10 2.72 -14.66
C ASN A 157 -9.95 3.94 -14.22
N LYS A 158 -9.71 4.39 -12.99
CA LYS A 158 -10.52 5.41 -12.31
C LYS A 158 -10.05 6.82 -12.66
N LYS A 159 -10.99 7.76 -12.82
CA LYS A 159 -10.75 9.16 -13.20
C LYS A 159 -11.39 10.13 -12.20
N LEU A 160 -10.83 11.32 -12.03
CA LEU A 160 -11.34 12.33 -11.07
C LEU A 160 -12.83 12.63 -11.23
N LYS A 161 -13.28 12.70 -12.48
CA LYS A 161 -14.70 12.90 -12.82
C LYS A 161 -15.62 11.89 -12.13
N ASP A 162 -15.15 10.66 -11.91
CA ASP A 162 -15.93 9.61 -11.26
C ASP A 162 -16.19 9.96 -9.77
N VAL A 163 -15.25 10.63 -9.06
CA VAL A 163 -15.49 11.12 -7.69
C VAL A 163 -16.50 12.26 -7.67
N GLU A 164 -16.43 13.19 -8.62
CA GLU A 164 -17.37 14.31 -8.69
C GLU A 164 -18.81 13.84 -8.91
N ASP A 165 -18.99 12.83 -9.76
CA ASP A 165 -20.29 12.21 -10.00
C ASP A 165 -20.79 11.47 -8.76
N LEU A 166 -19.93 10.75 -8.04
CA LEU A 166 -20.25 10.13 -6.74
C LEU A 166 -20.67 11.16 -5.68
N ARG A 167 -19.93 12.27 -5.55
CA ARG A 167 -20.25 13.37 -4.62
C ARG A 167 -21.60 14.00 -4.93
N ARG A 168 -21.90 14.23 -6.21
CA ARG A 168 -23.17 14.79 -6.67
C ARG A 168 -24.34 13.86 -6.35
N ASP A 169 -24.17 12.57 -6.62
CA ASP A 169 -25.18 11.56 -6.31
C ASP A 169 -25.42 11.42 -4.80
N TYR A 170 -24.33 11.40 -4.02
CA TYR A 170 -24.39 11.39 -2.56
C TYR A 170 -25.12 12.61 -1.99
N LYS A 171 -24.79 13.82 -2.45
CA LYS A 171 -25.49 15.05 -2.05
C LYS A 171 -26.99 14.98 -2.35
N LYS A 172 -27.39 14.47 -3.53
CA LYS A 172 -28.81 14.27 -3.86
C LYS A 172 -29.50 13.31 -2.89
N ARG A 173 -28.82 12.24 -2.48
CA ARG A 173 -29.35 11.29 -1.48
C ARG A 173 -29.51 11.98 -0.13
N LEU A 174 -28.52 12.75 0.32
CA LEU A 174 -28.58 13.53 1.55
C LEU A 174 -29.76 14.50 1.58
N ASP A 175 -29.91 15.31 0.52
CA ASP A 175 -30.94 16.32 0.43
C ASP A 175 -32.34 15.69 0.52
N LYS A 176 -32.54 14.52 -0.11
CA LYS A 176 -33.81 13.77 -0.05
C LYS A 176 -34.13 13.15 1.32
N PHE A 177 -33.13 12.85 2.15
CA PHE A 177 -33.33 12.28 3.49
C PHE A 177 -33.69 13.34 4.54
N ASN A 178 -33.38 14.61 4.27
CA ASN A 178 -33.63 15.73 5.18
C ASN A 178 -34.94 16.48 4.89
N GLU A 179 -35.71 16.05 3.88
CA GLU A 179 -37.09 16.50 3.58
C GLU A 179 -38.12 15.60 4.26
#